data_AF-A0A0F8WIV9-F1
#
_entry.id   AF-A0A0F8WIV9-F1
#
_cell.length_a   1.000
_cell.length_b   1.000
_cell.length_c   1.000
_cell.angle_alpha   90.00
_cell.angle_beta   90.00
_cell.angle_gamma   90.00
#
_symmetry.space_group_name_H-M   'P 1'
#
loop_
_entity.id
_entity.type
_entity.pdbx_description
1 polymer ?
#
loop_
_entity_poly.entity_id
_entity_poly.type
_entity_poly.pdbx_seq_one_letter_code
_entity_poly.pdbx_strand_id
1 'polypeptide(L)' 'ALDKVVMSDLAQDAIPGATASIVLAINWIFEICRNRMVTDDTNDEIILYRDDGTTKMAEAPISDNGTLFDRKEWGAVD' A
#
# COMPACT_ATOMS: atom_id res chain seq x y z
N ALA A 1 -19.04 2.76 21.66
CA ALA A 1 -18.60 2.80 20.25
C ALA A 1 -17.15 3.28 20.23
N LEU A 2 -16.21 2.34 20.11
CA LEU A 2 -14.78 2.63 19.98
C LEU A 2 -14.35 2.75 18.50
N ASP A 3 -15.32 2.94 17.59
CA ASP A 3 -15.12 3.15 16.15
C ASP A 3 -14.60 4.56 15.82
N LYS A 4 -13.73 5.10 16.68
CA LYS A 4 -13.04 6.36 16.40
C LYS A 4 -12.07 6.09 15.25
N VAL A 5 -12.57 6.36 14.05
CA VAL A 5 -11.99 6.22 12.72
C VAL A 5 -10.46 6.28 12.75
N VAL A 6 -9.83 5.13 12.95
CA VAL A 6 -8.39 4.99 12.82
C VAL A 6 -8.11 5.12 11.32
N MET A 7 -7.16 5.99 10.94
CA MET A 7 -6.74 6.19 9.55
C MET A 7 -7.79 6.83 8.62
N SER A 8 -8.68 7.67 9.18
CA SER A 8 -9.67 8.46 8.43
C SER A 8 -9.08 9.42 7.40
N ASP A 9 -7.80 9.74 7.52
CA ASP A 9 -7.04 10.67 6.69
C ASP A 9 -6.49 10.03 5.41
N LEU A 10 -6.56 8.70 5.29
CA LEU A 10 -6.18 7.97 4.09
C LEU A 10 -7.30 8.02 3.04
N ALA A 11 -7.23 9.03 2.17
CA ALA A 11 -8.03 9.04 0.94
C ALA A 11 -7.77 7.77 0.09
N GLN A 12 -8.74 7.45 -0.78
CA GLN A 12 -8.77 6.38 -1.79
C GLN A 12 -7.41 5.72 -2.09
N ASP A 13 -6.55 6.60 -2.60
CA ASP A 13 -5.44 6.30 -3.51
C ASP A 13 -4.18 7.11 -3.16
N ALA A 14 -4.13 7.73 -1.97
CA ALA A 14 -3.11 8.71 -1.63
C ALA A 14 -1.90 8.05 -0.96
N ILE A 15 -0.99 7.52 -1.78
CA ILE A 15 0.40 7.39 -1.35
C ILE A 15 0.84 8.77 -0.84
N PRO A 16 1.34 8.87 0.40
CA PRO A 16 1.75 10.15 0.95
C PRO A 16 2.83 10.79 0.07
N GLY A 17 2.52 11.94 -0.53
CA GLY A 17 3.50 12.75 -1.23
C GLY A 17 4.52 13.37 -0.26
N ALA A 18 5.58 13.96 -0.79
CA ALA A 18 6.65 14.55 0.03
C ALA A 18 6.19 15.65 1.00
N THR A 19 5.02 16.26 0.75
CA THR A 19 4.42 17.31 1.58
C THR A 19 3.33 16.79 2.54
N ALA A 20 3.14 15.47 2.62
CA ALA A 20 2.19 14.84 3.53
C ALA A 20 2.50 15.19 4.99
N SER A 21 1.46 15.26 5.82
CA SER A 21 1.64 15.42 7.26
C SER A 21 2.34 14.19 7.87
N ILE A 22 3.07 14.38 8.96
CA ILE A 22 3.73 13.27 9.69
C ILE A 22 2.70 12.22 10.15
N VAL A 23 1.51 12.65 10.56
CA VAL A 23 0.44 11.75 11.00
C VAL A 23 0.00 10.84 9.85
N LEU A 24 -0.22 11.41 8.67
CA LEU A 24 -0.58 10.68 7.46
C LEU A 24 0.49 9.66 7.08
N ALA A 25 1.77 10.05 7.16
CA ALA A 25 2.89 9.16 6.88
C ALA A 25 2.97 7.97 7.87
N ILE A 26 2.75 8.21 9.17
CA ILE A 26 2.75 7.15 10.19
C ILE A 26 1.59 6.17 9.97
N ASN A 27 0.40 6.70 9.69
CA ASN A 27 -0.77 5.89 9.37
C ASN A 27 -0.51 5.01 8.13
N TRP A 28 0.09 5.56 7.09
CA TRP A 28 0.47 4.80 5.90
C TRP A 28 1.48 3.68 6.19
N ILE A 29 2.50 3.95 7.02
CA ILE A 29 3.47 2.92 7.44
C ILE A 29 2.76 1.78 8.17
N PHE A 30 1.79 2.10 9.03
CA PHE A 30 1.01 1.10 9.75
C PHE A 30 0.23 0.20 8.79
N GLU A 31 -0.46 0.76 7.79
CA GLU A 31 -1.21 -0.02 6.79
C GLU A 31 -0.30 -0.94 5.98
N ILE A 32 0.85 -0.45 5.51
CA ILE A 32 1.86 -1.28 4.82
C ILE A 32 2.30 -2.46 5.69
N CYS A 33 2.46 -2.26 7.00
CA CYS A 33 2.94 -3.32 7.88
C CYS A 33 1.86 -4.34 8.25
N ARG A 34 0.59 -3.93 8.26
CA ARG A 34 -0.52 -4.74 8.77
C ARG A 34 -1.28 -5.46 7.66
N ASN A 35 -1.52 -4.79 6.55
CA ASN A 35 -2.54 -5.24 5.62
C ASN A 35 -2.02 -6.29 4.65
N ARG A 36 -2.98 -6.98 4.05
CA ARG A 36 -2.71 -8.02 3.07
C ARG A 36 -1.96 -7.44 1.86
N MET A 37 -0.86 -8.09 1.50
CA MET A 37 -0.18 -7.91 0.23
C MET A 37 -0.30 -9.18 -0.61
N VAL A 38 -0.49 -9.02 -1.92
CA VAL A 38 -0.53 -10.14 -2.87
C VAL A 38 0.33 -9.81 -4.07
N THR A 39 1.03 -10.81 -4.58
CA THR A 39 1.55 -10.86 -5.94
C THR A 39 1.10 -12.18 -6.54
N ASP A 40 0.78 -12.22 -7.81
CA ASP A 40 0.30 -13.42 -8.50
C ASP A 40 1.10 -13.69 -9.78
N ASP A 41 0.83 -14.81 -10.44
CA ASP A 41 1.52 -15.25 -11.65
C ASP A 41 1.13 -14.47 -12.91
N THR A 42 0.16 -13.56 -12.80
CA THR A 42 -0.36 -12.76 -13.91
C THR A 42 0.05 -11.29 -13.84
N ASN A 43 0.50 -10.81 -12.68
CA ASN A 43 0.84 -9.42 -12.42
C ASN A 43 2.30 -9.31 -11.95
N ASP A 44 3.10 -8.52 -12.66
CA ASP A 44 4.47 -8.17 -12.28
C ASP A 44 4.48 -7.11 -11.16
N GLU A 45 3.55 -7.19 -10.20
CA GLU A 45 3.30 -6.19 -9.16
C GLU A 45 3.00 -6.83 -7.80
N ILE A 46 3.37 -6.12 -6.74
CA ILE A 46 2.83 -6.34 -5.40
C ILE A 46 1.69 -5.37 -5.18
N ILE A 47 0.53 -5.90 -4.82
CA ILE A 47 -0.69 -5.15 -4.54
C ILE A 47 -0.91 -5.09 -3.02
N LEU A 48 -1.01 -3.89 -2.47
CA LEU A 48 -1.44 -3.65 -1.10
C LEU A 48 -2.95 -3.47 -1.07
N TYR A 49 -3.62 -4.20 -0.18
CA TYR A 49 -5.05 -4.08 0.06
C TYR A 49 -5.32 -3.26 1.33
N ARG A 50 -6.54 -2.74 1.44
CA ARG A 50 -7.06 -2.19 2.71
C ARG A 50 -7.34 -3.32 3.71
N ASP A 51 -7.67 -2.96 4.95
CA ASP A 51 -8.04 -3.91 6.02
C ASP A 51 -9.32 -4.72 5.69
N ASP A 52 -10.08 -4.34 4.64
CA ASP A 52 -11.16 -5.15 4.08
C ASP A 52 -10.68 -6.36 3.25
N GLY A 53 -9.37 -6.44 2.98
CA GLY A 53 -8.70 -7.52 2.26
C GLY A 53 -9.04 -7.63 0.77
N THR A 54 -9.76 -6.66 0.20
CA THR A 54 -10.29 -6.72 -1.18
C THR A 54 -10.14 -5.41 -1.96
N THR A 55 -10.16 -4.25 -1.30
CA THR A 55 -9.96 -2.96 -1.95
C THR A 55 -8.46 -2.71 -2.15
N LYS A 56 -8.03 -2.59 -3.41
CA LYS A 56 -6.67 -2.19 -3.78
C LYS A 56 -6.41 -0.76 -3.29
N MET A 57 -5.24 -0.57 -2.67
CA MET A 57 -4.84 0.68 -2.02
C MET A 57 -3.65 1.31 -2.73
N ALA A 58 -2.65 0.50 -3.06
CA ALA A 58 -1.46 0.89 -3.78
C ALA A 58 -0.84 -0.35 -4.41
N GLU A 59 0.04 -0.14 -5.39
CA GLU A 59 0.82 -1.21 -5.98
C GLU A 59 2.25 -0.81 -6.25
N ALA A 60 3.13 -1.80 -6.42
CA ALA A 60 4.51 -1.56 -6.80
C ALA A 60 4.96 -2.64 -7.77
N PRO A 61 5.50 -2.29 -8.95
CA PRO A 61 6.11 -3.25 -9.84
C PRO A 61 7.20 -4.05 -9.15
N ILE A 62 7.28 -5.33 -9.45
CA ILE A 62 8.31 -6.25 -9.00
C ILE A 62 9.02 -6.92 -10.16
N SER A 63 10.29 -7.24 -9.93
CA SER A 63 11.09 -8.06 -10.84
C SER A 63 11.91 -9.04 -10.01
N ASP A 64 11.83 -10.34 -10.35
CA ASP A 64 12.72 -11.38 -9.84
C ASP A 64 13.32 -12.16 -11.01
N ASN A 65 14.63 -12.04 -11.20
CA ASN A 65 15.35 -12.73 -12.27
C ASN A 65 16.23 -13.89 -11.75
N GLY A 66 15.96 -14.38 -10.54
CA GLY A 66 16.72 -15.45 -9.89
C GLY A 66 18.09 -15.03 -9.35
N THR A 67 18.48 -13.75 -9.52
CA THR A 67 19.70 -13.17 -8.93
C THR A 67 19.38 -11.94 -8.08
N LEU A 68 18.44 -11.12 -8.54
CA LEU A 68 17.97 -9.91 -7.87
C LEU A 68 16.46 -9.94 -7.76
N PHE A 69 15.97 -9.72 -6.55
CA PHE A 69 14.61 -9.30 -6.29
C PHE A 69 14.59 -7.78 -6.13
N ASP A 70 13.81 -7.08 -6.97
CA ASP A 70 13.66 -5.63 -6.95
C ASP A 70 12.17 -5.26 -6.92
N ARG A 71 11.74 -4.57 -5.87
CA ARG A 71 10.41 -3.97 -5.75
C ARG A 71 10.54 -2.47 -5.95
N LYS A 72 9.87 -1.95 -6.96
CA LYS A 72 9.83 -0.52 -7.28
C LYS A 72 9.05 0.28 -6.23
N GLU A 73 8.98 1.59 -6.45
CA GLU A 73 8.22 2.49 -5.59
C GLU A 73 6.73 2.15 -5.63
N TRP A 74 6.03 2.46 -4.53
CA TRP A 74 4.58 2.37 -4.52
C TRP A 74 4.00 3.44 -5.47
N GLY A 75 3.06 3.05 -6.31
CA GLY A 75 2.23 3.89 -7.17
C GLY A 75 0.75 3.86 -6.75
N ALA A 76 0.02 4.90 -7.11
CA ALA A 76 -1.42 4.95 -6.92
C ALA A 76 -2.08 3.79 -7.68
N VAL A 77 -3.22 3.31 -7.19
CA VAL A 77 -4.03 2.33 -7.91
C VAL A 77 -4.48 2.88 -9.27
N ASP A 78 -4.25 2.12 -10.34
CA ASP A 78 -4.67 2.42 -11.72
C ASP A 78 -6.09 1.94 -12.08
#